data_AF-A0A7J4QCA7-F1
#
_entry.id   AF-A0A7J4QCA7-F1
#
_cell.length_a   1.000
_cell.length_b   1.000
_cell.length_c   1.000
_cell.angle_alpha   90.00
_cell.angle_beta   90.00
_cell.angle_gamma   90.00
#
_symmetry.space_group_name_H-M   'P 1'
#
loop_
_entity.id
_entity.type
_entity.pdbx_description
1 polymer ?
#
loop_
_entity_poly.entity_id
_entity_poly.type
_entity_poly.pdbx_seq_one_letter_code
_entity_poly.pdbx_strand_id
1 'polypeptide(L)' 'MVMDTIQIRMSHGLVQIMDSLVDSGVYANRSDVIRDAVRRFVWAKEVGTVSLKGSGVSLVRKARKILSKQNIDIDEINNL' A
#
# COMPACT_ATOMS: atom_id res chain seq x y z
N MET A 1 14.18 -13.63 -5.57
CA MET A 1 13.45 -12.74 -4.65
C MET A 1 14.16 -12.82 -3.32
N VAL A 2 14.72 -11.70 -2.82
CA VAL A 2 15.40 -11.70 -1.51
C VAL A 2 14.31 -11.65 -0.45
N MET A 3 14.28 -12.61 0.47
CA MET A 3 13.34 -12.65 1.58
C MET A 3 14.11 -12.49 2.88
N ASP A 4 13.71 -11.50 3.68
CA ASP A 4 14.24 -11.33 5.03
C ASP A 4 13.50 -12.25 6.00
N THR A 5 14.25 -12.84 6.94
CA THR A 5 13.70 -13.72 7.98
C THR A 5 13.54 -12.97 9.28
N ILE A 6 12.38 -13.11 9.91
CA ILE A 6 12.10 -12.56 11.25
C ILE A 6 11.73 -13.68 12.22
N GLN A 7 12.16 -13.57 13.47
CA GLN A 7 11.73 -14.44 14.55
C GLN A 7 10.82 -13.66 15.49
N ILE A 8 9.63 -14.20 15.77
CA ILE A 8 8.62 -13.57 16.62
C ILE A 8 8.14 -14.55 17.69
N ARG A 9 7.74 -14.01 18.85
CA ARG A 9 7.05 -14.76 19.90
C ARG A 9 5.55 -14.55 19.74
N MET A 10 4.77 -15.64 19.80
CA MET A 10 3.32 -15.61 19.69
C MET A 10 2.69 -16.40 20.84
N SER A 11 1.45 -16.05 21.20
CA SER A 11 0.69 -16.82 22.17
C SER A 11 0.34 -18.20 21.61
N HIS A 12 0.27 -19.20 22.49
CA HIS A 12 -0.02 -20.57 22.08
C HIS A 12 -1.35 -20.70 21.33
N GLY A 13 -2.40 -20.01 21.79
CA GLY A 13 -3.71 -20.02 21.13
C GLY A 13 -3.68 -19.49 19.70
N LEU A 14 -2.88 -18.45 19.40
CA LEU A 14 -2.74 -17.95 18.03
C LEU A 14 -2.03 -18.96 17.13
N VAL A 15 -1.05 -19.70 17.65
CA VAL A 15 -0.38 -20.77 16.91
C VAL A 15 -1.39 -21.86 16.56
N GLN A 16 -2.23 -22.28 17.50
CA GLN A 16 -3.26 -23.31 17.25
C GLN A 16 -4.27 -22.88 16.18
N ILE A 17 -4.72 -21.62 16.21
CA ILE A 17 -5.64 -21.10 15.19
C ILE A 17 -4.96 -21.10 13.81
N MET A 18 -3.69 -20.69 13.75
CA MET A 18 -2.91 -20.73 12.52
C MET A 18 -2.74 -22.16 11.98
N ASP A 19 -2.55 -23.13 12.87
CA ASP A 19 -2.48 -24.55 12.50
C ASP A 19 -3.79 -25.04 11.90
N SER A 20 -4.92 -24.69 12.52
CA SER A 20 -6.25 -25.05 11.99
C SER A 20 -6.50 -24.49 10.58
N LEU A 21 -5.95 -23.30 10.27
CA LEU A 21 -6.03 -22.70 8.93
C LEU A 21 -5.16 -23.41 7.89
N VAL A 22 -4.05 -24.02 8.32
CA VAL A 22 -3.18 -24.82 7.45
C VAL A 22 -3.80 -26.21 7.26
N ASP A 23 -4.27 -26.83 8.34
CA ASP A 23 -4.88 -28.17 8.33
C ASP A 23 -6.16 -28.23 7.51
N SER A 24 -6.93 -27.13 7.47
CA SER A 24 -8.11 -26.99 6.62
C SER A 24 -7.78 -26.78 5.14
N GLY A 25 -6.51 -26.67 4.77
CA GLY A 25 -6.05 -26.48 3.39
C GLY A 25 -6.25 -25.07 2.83
N VAL A 26 -6.67 -24.10 3.66
CA VAL A 26 -6.83 -22.69 3.24
C VAL A 26 -5.47 -22.06 2.94
N TYR A 27 -4.44 -22.44 3.70
CA TYR A 27 -3.06 -22.01 3.48
C TYR A 27 -2.13 -23.22 3.40
N ALA A 28 -1.11 -23.13 2.54
CA ALA A 28 -0.15 -24.23 2.36
C ALA A 28 0.81 -24.40 3.57
N ASN A 29 1.08 -23.33 4.32
CA ASN A 29 1.97 -23.34 5.47
C ASN A 29 1.70 -22.14 6.40
N ARG A 30 2.24 -22.20 7.61
CA ARG A 30 2.16 -21.12 8.61
C ARG A 30 2.72 -19.78 8.11
N SER A 31 3.79 -19.82 7.31
CA SER A 31 4.43 -18.60 6.79
C SER A 31 3.50 -17.84 5.85
N ASP A 32 2.68 -18.52 5.05
CA ASP A 32 1.69 -17.90 4.18
C ASP A 32 0.58 -17.22 4.97
N VAL A 33 0.12 -17.85 6.07
CA VAL A 33 -0.85 -17.23 6.99
C VAL A 33 -0.30 -15.92 7.55
N ILE A 34 0.94 -15.94 8.05
CA ILE A 34 1.59 -14.76 8.63
C ILE A 34 1.80 -13.68 7.57
N ARG A 35 2.29 -14.06 6.38
CA ARG A 35 2.50 -13.11 5.27
C ARG A 35 1.20 -12.42 4.88
N ASP A 36 0.11 -13.17 4.73
CA ASP A 36 -1.16 -12.60 4.33
C ASP A 36 -1.78 -11.73 5.44
N ALA A 37 -1.71 -12.17 6.70
CA ALA A 37 -2.17 -11.39 7.84
C ALA A 37 -1.43 -10.05 7.96
N VAL A 38 -0.09 -10.07 7.88
CA VAL A 38 0.74 -8.85 7.93
C VAL A 38 0.44 -7.95 6.73
N ARG A 39 0.33 -8.50 5.51
CA ARG A 39 -0.01 -7.73 4.32
C ARG A 39 -1.36 -7.03 4.48
N ARG A 40 -2.41 -7.76 4.87
CA ARG A 40 -3.75 -7.20 5.09
C ARG A 40 -3.75 -6.13 6.17
N PHE A 41 -3.02 -6.36 7.27
CA PHE A 41 -2.91 -5.39 8.35
C PHE A 41 -2.21 -4.12 7.90
N VAL A 42 -1.05 -4.23 7.25
CA VAL A 42 -0.30 -3.10 6.73
C VAL A 42 -1.14 -2.34 5.72
N TRP A 43 -1.75 -3.02 4.74
CA TRP A 43 -2.63 -2.37 3.78
C TRP A 43 -3.83 -1.70 4.44
N ALA A 44 -4.49 -2.33 5.41
CA ALA A 44 -5.62 -1.72 6.11
C ALA A 44 -5.20 -0.46 6.90
N LYS A 45 -3.96 -0.40 7.40
CA LYS A 45 -3.41 0.80 8.05
C LYS A 45 -2.91 1.84 7.06
N GLU A 46 -2.42 1.41 5.91
CA GLU A 46 -1.99 2.28 4.80
C GLU A 46 -3.17 2.87 4.00
N VAL A 47 -4.34 2.22 4.03
CA VAL A 47 -5.60 2.75 3.50
C VAL A 47 -6.03 3.92 4.40
N GLY A 48 -5.54 5.11 4.06
CA GLY A 48 -5.70 6.35 4.83
C GLY A 48 -4.36 7.07 5.08
N THR A 49 -3.24 6.34 5.06
CA THR A 49 -1.87 6.88 5.14
C THR A 49 -1.07 6.67 3.87
N VAL A 50 -1.73 6.52 2.70
CA VAL A 50 -1.14 7.00 1.45
C VAL A 50 -0.89 8.49 1.67
N SER A 51 0.24 8.77 2.31
CA SER A 51 0.94 10.00 2.22
C SER A 51 1.09 10.15 0.72
N LEU A 52 0.25 10.99 0.14
CA LEU A 52 0.73 11.87 -0.91
C LEU A 52 2.06 12.42 -0.34
N LYS A 53 3.16 11.76 -0.69
CA LYS A 53 4.51 12.21 -0.34
C LYS A 53 4.69 13.51 -1.11
N GLY A 54 4.24 14.59 -0.49
CA GLY A 54 3.99 15.89 -1.10
C GLY A 54 2.57 16.34 -0.78
N SER A 55 2.41 17.44 -0.04
CA SER A 55 1.11 18.09 0.10
C SER A 55 0.49 18.24 -1.29
N GLY A 56 -0.79 17.91 -1.49
CA GLY A 56 -1.44 18.10 -2.80
C GLY A 56 -1.23 19.52 -3.34
N VAL A 57 -1.10 20.49 -2.42
CA VAL A 57 -0.67 21.87 -2.68
C VAL A 57 0.67 21.98 -3.41
N SER A 58 1.69 21.21 -3.02
CA SER A 58 3.02 21.22 -3.66
C SER A 58 2.99 20.71 -5.11
N LEU A 59 2.17 19.68 -5.39
CA LEU A 59 1.96 19.16 -6.74
C LEU A 59 1.20 20.16 -7.61
N VAL A 60 0.11 20.75 -7.10
CA VAL A 60 -0.64 21.80 -7.79
C VAL A 60 0.24 23.02 -8.05
N ARG A 61 1.11 23.41 -7.11
CA ARG A 61 2.04 24.53 -7.27
C ARG A 61 3.10 24.25 -8.33
N LYS A 62 3.63 23.02 -8.42
CA LYS A 62 4.54 22.60 -9.50
C LYS A 62 3.82 22.59 -10.85
N ALA A 63 2.63 22.02 -10.93
CA ALA A 63 1.81 21.99 -12.15
C ALA A 63 1.50 23.41 -12.66
N ARG A 64 1.03 24.32 -11.78
CA ARG A 64 0.81 25.73 -12.12
C ARG A 64 2.06 26.44 -12.62
N LYS A 65 3.24 26.17 -12.02
CA LYS A 65 4.51 26.78 -12.44
C LYS A 65 4.95 26.31 -13.82
N ILE A 66 4.68 25.05 -14.17
CA ILE A 66 4.96 24.49 -15.50
C ILE A 66 4.00 25.10 -16.52
N LEU A 67 2.68 25.09 -16.23
CA LEU A 67 1.65 25.67 -17.10
C LEU A 67 1.87 27.18 -17.33
N SER A 68 2.26 27.94 -16.31
CA SER A 68 2.56 29.38 -16.44
C SER A 68 3.77 29.69 -17.33
N LYS A 69 4.65 28.72 -17.58
CA LYS A 69 5.81 28.88 -18.47
C LYS A 69 5.54 28.40 -19.88
N GLN A 70 4.46 27.64 -20.09
CA GLN A 70 3.99 27.28 -21.40
C GLN A 70 3.04 28.40 -21.85
N ASN A 71 3.35 29.08 -22.96
CA ASN A 71 2.36 29.91 -23.65
C ASN A 71 1.33 28.95 -24.27
N ILE A 72 0.39 28.49 -23.46
CA ILE A 72 -0.76 27.75 -23.93
C ILE A 72 -1.75 28.79 -24.40
N ASP A 73 -2.08 28.77 -25.69
CA ASP A 73 -3.09 29.64 -26.26
C ASP A 73 -4.46 29.11 -25.83
N ILE A 74 -5.08 29.82 -24.87
CA ILE A 74 -6.31 29.38 -24.19
C ILE A 74 -7.50 29.45 -25.16
N ASP A 75 -7.39 30.28 -26.20
CA ASP A 75 -8.44 30.52 -27.19
C ASP A 75 -8.55 29.35 -28.19
N GLU A 76 -7.49 28.58 -28.41
CA GLU A 76 -7.51 27.40 -29.28
C GLU A 76 -8.18 26.20 -28.59
N ILE A 77 -8.06 26.08 -27.26
CA ILE A 77 -8.63 24.98 -26.47
C ILE A 77 -10.14 25.14 -26.28
N ASN A 78 -10.65 26.37 -26.13
CA ASN A 78 -12.09 26.62 -25.93
C ASN A 78 -12.93 26.53 -27.22
N ASN A 79 -12.28 26.40 -28.38
CA ASN A 79 -12.92 26.27 -29.68
C ASN A 79 -12.97 24.80 -30.20
N LEU A 80 -12.54 23.83 -29.38
CA LEU A 80 -12.72 22.39 -29.57
C LEU A 80 -13.98 21.89 -28.84
#